data_AF-W2D3M9-F1
#
_entry.id   AF-W2D3M9-F1
#
_cell.length_a   1.000
_cell.length_b   1.000
_cell.length_c   1.000
_cell.angle_alpha   90.00
_cell.angle_beta   90.00
_cell.angle_gamma   90.00
#
_symmetry.space_group_name_H-M   'P 1'
#
loop_
_entity.id
_entity.type
_entity.pdbx_description
1 polymer ?
#
loop_
_entity_poly.entity_id
_entity_poly.type
_entity_poly.pdbx_seq_one_letter_code
_entity_poly.pdbx_strand_id
1 'polypeptide(L)'
;DIQSKVLAFAFGLSAEIERNLISQRTREALARKKAEGVVLGRPKGRKTAPEKHKLYPKRELIRGLLAEKVSKRQIAKICKCDRNTLARYIKEVIEKEAC
;
A
#
# COMPACT_ATOMS: atom_id res chain seq x y z
N ASP A 1 35.14 -29.32 -17.00
CA ASP A 1 34.01 -28.38 -16.89
C ASP A 1 32.66 -29.13 -16.84
N ILE A 2 32.43 -29.84 -15.73
CA ILE A 2 31.20 -30.61 -15.44
C ILE A 2 30.89 -30.45 -13.96
N GLN A 3 31.92 -30.53 -13.11
CA GLN A 3 31.85 -30.28 -11.67
C GLN A 3 31.28 -28.87 -11.34
N SER A 4 31.73 -27.84 -12.05
CA SER A 4 31.21 -26.46 -11.97
C SER A 4 29.70 -26.39 -12.26
N LYS A 5 29.22 -27.12 -13.28
CA LYS A 5 27.81 -27.14 -13.70
C LYS A 5 26.93 -27.93 -12.73
N VAL A 6 27.41 -29.08 -12.24
CA VAL A 6 26.70 -29.89 -11.24
C VAL A 6 26.59 -29.15 -9.91
N LEU A 7 27.67 -28.47 -9.50
CA LEU A 7 27.69 -27.68 -8.27
C LEU A 7 26.72 -26.49 -8.34
N ALA A 8 26.69 -25.77 -9.46
CA ALA A 8 25.73 -24.69 -9.69
C ALA A 8 24.27 -25.18 -9.64
N PHE A 9 23.99 -26.36 -10.20
CA PHE A 9 22.67 -26.98 -10.16
C PHE A 9 22.26 -27.36 -8.73
N ALA A 10 23.17 -27.97 -7.96
CA ALA A 10 22.92 -28.33 -6.56
C ALA A 10 22.61 -27.09 -5.70
N PHE A 11 23.35 -25.99 -5.88
CA PHE A 11 23.07 -24.73 -5.19
C PHE A 11 21.75 -24.09 -5.64
N GLY A 12 21.39 -24.20 -6.92
CA GLY A 12 20.10 -23.74 -7.44
C GLY A 12 18.92 -24.46 -6.78
N LEU A 13 18.99 -25.79 -6.72
CA LEU A 13 17.98 -26.61 -6.05
C LEU A 13 17.92 -26.33 -4.55
N SER A 14 19.07 -26.20 -3.89
CA SER A 14 19.15 -25.87 -2.46
C SER A 14 18.46 -24.53 -2.16
N ALA A 15 18.74 -23.49 -2.96
CA ALA A 15 18.14 -22.17 -2.80
C ALA A 15 16.61 -22.18 -3.04
N GLU A 16 16.12 -23.03 -3.95
CA GLU A 16 14.68 -23.19 -4.17
C GLU A 16 13.99 -23.87 -2.99
N ILE A 17 14.59 -24.94 -2.46
CA ILE A 17 14.09 -25.65 -1.28
C ILE A 17 14.06 -24.71 -0.07
N GLU A 18 15.12 -23.95 0.16
CA GLU A 18 15.17 -22.97 1.26
C GLU A 18 14.05 -21.93 1.16
N ARG A 19 13.82 -21.36 -0.03
CA ARG A 19 12.72 -20.42 -0.27
C ARG A 19 11.36 -21.05 0.05
N ASN A 20 11.17 -22.30 -0.35
CA ASN A 20 9.93 -23.05 -0.09
C ASN A 20 9.74 -23.29 1.41
N LEU A 21 10.80 -23.66 2.14
CA LEU A 21 10.74 -23.85 3.60
C LEU A 21 10.42 -22.54 4.34
N ILE A 22 11.01 -21.41 3.93
CA ILE A 22 10.69 -20.09 4.49
C ILE A 22 9.22 -19.71 4.21
N SER A 23 8.75 -19.95 2.99
CA SER A 23 7.38 -19.68 2.57
C SER A 23 6.36 -20.52 3.35
N GLN A 24 6.64 -21.81 3.53
CA GLN A 24 5.81 -22.73 4.34
C GLN A 24 5.74 -22.24 5.79
N ARG A 25 6.88 -21.99 6.43
CA ARG A 25 6.95 -21.53 7.83
C ARG A 25 6.16 -20.25 8.07
N THR A 26 6.27 -19.27 7.16
CA THR A 26 5.56 -17.98 7.31
C THR A 26 4.06 -18.15 7.10
N ARG A 27 3.63 -18.98 6.13
CA ARG A 27 2.22 -19.27 5.88
C ARG A 27 1.57 -19.98 7.06
N GLU A 28 2.23 -20.97 7.64
CA GLU A 28 1.76 -21.68 8.83
C GLU A 28 1.63 -20.76 10.03
N ALA A 29 2.63 -19.92 10.28
CA ALA A 29 2.60 -18.94 11.38
C ALA A 29 1.47 -17.92 11.20
N LEU A 30 1.22 -17.43 9.98
CA LEU A 30 0.11 -16.51 9.68
C LEU A 30 -1.25 -17.20 9.81
N ALA A 31 -1.37 -18.46 9.37
CA ALA A 31 -2.58 -19.26 9.53
C ALA A 31 -2.92 -19.45 11.00
N ARG A 32 -1.92 -19.76 11.84
CA ARG A 32 -2.08 -19.87 13.29
C ARG A 32 -2.53 -18.55 13.93
N LYS A 33 -1.87 -17.42 13.61
CA LYS A 33 -2.28 -16.09 14.09
C LYS A 33 -3.70 -15.71 13.68
N LYS A 34 -4.10 -16.07 12.45
CA LYS A 34 -5.47 -15.85 11.97
C LYS A 34 -6.49 -16.70 12.74
N ALA A 35 -6.14 -17.96 13.07
CA ALA A 35 -6.97 -18.84 13.89
C ALA A 35 -7.09 -18.36 15.34
N GLU A 36 -6.02 -17.76 15.90
CA GLU A 36 -6.01 -17.06 17.19
C GLU A 36 -6.84 -15.75 17.17
N GLY A 37 -7.42 -15.38 16.02
CA GLY A 37 -8.27 -14.19 15.88
C GLY A 37 -7.50 -12.88 15.62
N VAL A 38 -6.18 -12.95 15.39
CA VAL A 38 -5.38 -11.77 15.05
C VAL A 38 -5.74 -11.28 13.65
N VAL A 39 -6.13 -10.00 13.55
CA VAL A 39 -6.41 -9.36 12.26
C VAL A 39 -5.12 -9.15 11.49
N LEU A 40 -4.93 -9.90 10.41
CA LEU A 40 -3.82 -9.73 9.49
C LEU A 40 -4.09 -8.58 8.51
N GLY A 41 -3.03 -7.86 8.14
CA GLY A 41 -3.10 -6.76 7.19
C GLY A 41 -3.53 -5.42 7.81
N ARG A 42 -4.08 -4.53 6.98
CA ARG A 42 -4.50 -3.19 7.43
C ARG A 42 -5.80 -3.29 8.25
N PRO A 43 -5.86 -2.76 9.49
CA PRO A 43 -7.05 -2.84 10.31
C PRO A 43 -8.25 -2.13 9.67
N LYS A 44 -9.43 -2.75 9.78
CA LYS A 44 -10.69 -2.25 9.22
C LYS A 44 -11.07 -0.93 9.88
N GLY A 45 -11.46 0.06 9.09
CA GLY A 45 -11.91 1.37 9.58
C GLY A 45 -10.83 2.29 10.15
N ARG A 46 -9.60 1.82 10.41
CA ARG A 46 -8.51 2.67 10.89
C ARG A 46 -8.03 3.58 9.75
N LYS A 47 -8.55 4.81 9.76
CA LYS A 47 -8.09 5.87 8.88
C LYS A 47 -6.68 6.27 9.33
N THR A 48 -5.82 6.51 8.34
CA THR A 48 -4.53 7.14 8.59
C THR A 48 -4.81 8.53 9.19
N ALA A 49 -4.02 8.97 10.17
CA ALA A 49 -4.15 10.33 10.71
C ALA A 49 -4.12 11.35 9.55
N PRO A 50 -4.94 12.42 9.57
CA PRO A 50 -5.08 13.35 8.45
C PRO A 50 -3.74 13.93 7.99
N GLU A 51 -2.85 14.24 8.95
CA GLU A 51 -1.50 14.76 8.69
C GLU A 51 -0.60 13.79 7.91
N LYS A 52 -0.84 12.49 8.06
CA LYS A 52 -0.07 11.42 7.41
C LYS A 52 -0.66 11.05 6.04
N HIS A 53 -1.69 11.74 5.57
CA HIS A 53 -2.24 11.50 4.24
C HIS A 53 -1.27 12.01 3.17
N LYS A 54 -1.13 11.28 2.08
CA LYS A 54 -0.29 11.66 0.92
C LYS A 54 -0.63 13.05 0.36
N LEU A 55 -1.90 13.48 0.49
CA LEU A 55 -2.41 14.74 -0.05
C LEU A 55 -2.38 15.90 0.97
N TYR A 56 -2.09 15.62 2.25
CA TYR A 56 -1.98 16.64 3.29
C TYR A 56 -1.04 17.81 2.96
N PRO A 57 0.20 17.58 2.47
CA PRO A 57 1.09 18.69 2.10
C PRO A 57 0.63 19.47 0.87
N LYS A 58 -0.30 18.91 0.07
CA LYS A 58 -0.84 19.53 -1.15
C LYS A 58 -2.21 20.16 -0.91
N ARG A 59 -2.66 20.28 0.35
CA ARG A 59 -4.02 20.77 0.66
C ARG A 59 -4.31 22.16 0.10
N GLU A 60 -3.35 23.08 0.20
CA GLU A 60 -3.54 24.47 -0.28
C GLU A 60 -3.63 24.50 -1.81
N LEU A 61 -2.79 23.70 -2.49
CA LEU A 61 -2.85 23.54 -3.94
C LEU A 61 -4.22 22.98 -4.38
N ILE A 62 -4.74 21.97 -3.67
CA ILE A 62 -6.04 21.37 -3.99
C ILE A 62 -7.17 22.39 -3.75
N ARG A 63 -7.11 23.19 -2.68
CA ARG A 63 -8.09 24.26 -2.42
C ARG A 63 -8.09 25.32 -3.52
N GLY A 64 -6.91 25.78 -3.96
CA GLY A 64 -6.79 26.73 -5.07
C GLY A 64 -7.39 26.20 -6.38
N LEU A 65 -7.01 24.97 -6.76
CA LEU A 65 -7.54 24.34 -7.97
C LEU A 65 -9.05 24.08 -7.93
N LEU A 66 -9.61 23.83 -6.74
CA LEU A 66 -11.06 23.71 -6.54
C LEU A 66 -11.76 25.07 -6.68
N ALA A 67 -11.16 26.15 -6.19
CA ALA A 67 -11.70 27.51 -6.36
C ALA A 67 -11.72 27.93 -7.83
N GLU A 68 -10.70 27.54 -8.60
CA GLU A 68 -10.62 27.71 -10.07
C GLU A 68 -11.59 26.80 -10.85
N LYS A 69 -12.41 25.97 -10.18
CA LYS A 69 -13.35 25.01 -10.77
C LYS A 69 -12.70 23.97 -11.70
N VAL A 70 -11.41 23.67 -11.49
CA VAL A 70 -10.71 22.62 -12.23
C VAL A 70 -11.34 21.26 -11.92
N SER A 71 -11.46 20.40 -12.94
CA SER A 71 -12.09 19.09 -12.75
C SER A 71 -11.29 18.22 -11.76
N LYS A 72 -12.00 17.48 -10.89
CA LYS A 72 -11.38 16.55 -9.93
C LYS A 72 -10.45 15.54 -10.62
N ARG A 73 -10.73 15.17 -11.87
CA ARG A 73 -9.89 14.26 -12.66
C ARG A 73 -8.56 14.89 -13.06
N GLN A 74 -8.55 16.17 -13.45
CA GLN A 74 -7.31 16.90 -13.76
C GLN A 74 -6.49 17.11 -12.48
N ILE A 75 -7.13 17.48 -11.38
CA ILE A 75 -6.45 17.64 -10.08
C ILE A 75 -5.77 16.33 -9.64
N ALA A 76 -6.43 15.18 -9.85
CA ALA A 76 -5.85 13.87 -9.53
C ALA A 76 -4.60 13.56 -10.36
N LYS A 77 -4.60 13.94 -11.65
CA LYS A 77 -3.42 13.84 -12.53
C LYS A 77 -2.28 14.73 -12.05
N ILE A 78 -2.56 15.99 -11.73
CA ILE A 78 -1.58 16.96 -11.21
C ILE A 78 -0.98 16.45 -9.88
N CYS A 79 -1.84 15.93 -8.99
CA CYS A 79 -1.41 15.43 -7.69
C CYS A 79 -0.72 14.06 -7.73
N LYS A 80 -0.73 13.37 -8.88
CA LYS A 80 -0.25 11.99 -9.07
C LYS A 80 -0.91 11.01 -8.07
N CYS A 81 -2.23 11.07 -7.98
CA CYS A 81 -3.04 10.19 -7.14
C CYS A 81 -4.24 9.63 -7.92
N ASP A 82 -4.80 8.52 -7.42
CA ASP A 82 -6.05 7.99 -7.98
C ASP A 82 -7.23 8.94 -7.70
N ARG A 83 -8.17 8.99 -8.65
CA ARG A 83 -9.39 9.82 -8.56
C ARG A 83 -10.21 9.54 -7.29
N ASN A 84 -10.31 8.28 -6.86
CA ASN A 84 -11.07 7.91 -5.67
C ASN A 84 -10.34 8.35 -4.40
N THR A 85 -9.00 8.36 -4.43
CA THR A 85 -8.19 8.87 -3.32
C THR A 85 -8.42 10.37 -3.15
N LEU A 86 -8.40 11.14 -4.24
CA LEU A 86 -8.68 12.56 -4.20
C LEU A 86 -10.12 12.86 -3.76
N ALA A 87 -11.11 12.15 -4.33
CA ALA A 87 -12.51 12.34 -3.97
C ALA A 87 -12.77 12.06 -2.49
N ARG A 88 -12.16 10.99 -1.95
CA ARG A 88 -12.24 10.67 -0.52
C ARG A 88 -11.57 11.75 0.33
N TYR A 89 -10.41 12.25 -0.09
CA TYR A 89 -9.71 13.31 0.63
C TYR A 89 -10.52 14.61 0.69
N ILE A 90 -11.14 15.01 -0.43
CA ILE A 90 -12.01 16.19 -0.47
C ILE A 90 -13.18 16.02 0.51
N LYS A 91 -13.88 14.88 0.46
CA LYS A 91 -15.05 14.61 1.31
C LYS A 91 -14.71 14.50 2.81
N GLU A 92 -13.58 13.88 3.13
CA GLU A 92 -13.26 13.55 4.52
C GLU A 92 -12.42 14.59 5.23
N VAL A 93 -11.66 15.40 4.50
CA VAL A 93 -10.73 16.39 5.06
C VAL A 93 -11.20 17.80 4.72
N ILE A 94 -11.29 18.14 3.44
CA ILE A 94 -11.59 19.52 3.01
C ILE A 94 -13.03 19.93 3.39
N GLU A 95 -14.03 19.09 3.10
CA GLU A 95 -15.43 19.37 3.44
C GLU A 95 -15.69 19.34 4.96
N LYS A 96 -14.88 18.60 5.73
CA LYS A 96 -15.00 18.54 7.19
C LYS A 96 -14.29 19.67 7.92
N GLU A 97 -13.23 20.23 7.35
CA GLU A 97 -12.54 21.42 7.89
C GLU A 97 -13.37 22.70 7.71
N ALA A 98 -14.37 22.69 6.82
CA ALA A 98 -15.24 23.83 6.54
C ALA A 98 -16.49 23.90 7.45
N CYS A 99 -16.73 22.89 8.29
CA CYS A 99 -17.81 22.83 9.27
C CYS A 99 -17.25 23.03 10.68
#